data_AF-A0A8R2F7T1-F1
#
_entry.id   AF-A0A8R2F7T1-F1
#
_cell.length_a   1.000
_cell.length_b   1.000
_cell.length_c   1.000
_cell.angle_alpha   90.00
_cell.angle_beta   90.00
_cell.angle_gamma   90.00
#
_symmetry.space_group_name_H-M   'P 1'
#
loop_
_entity.id
_entity.type
_entity.pdbx_description
1 polymer ?
#
loop_
_entity_poly.entity_id
_entity_poly.type
_entity_poly.pdbx_seq_one_letter_code
_entity_poly.pdbx_strand_id
1 'polypeptide(L)'
;MSFYRTRDRFDYSYSINANPLKRSEYKFLDLGITFDRELNFHSHLDNICCKALKMLGFIKRICNEFKLTSPIKTLYCAYVRFILEYGAVVWDPSTSCGKDQIERVQRKFLNYAAFILSIDHPPHDYIPILNKLGLSSLVIEEQLQT
;
A
#
# COMPACT_ATOMS: atom_id res chain seq x y z
N MET A 1 -1.30 23.52 -4.31
CA MET A 1 -2.71 23.13 -4.48
C MET A 1 -3.57 23.77 -3.40
N SER A 2 -4.89 23.72 -3.57
CA SER A 2 -5.86 24.12 -2.56
C SER A 2 -7.01 23.12 -2.60
N PHE A 3 -7.41 22.62 -1.44
CA PHE A 3 -8.57 21.76 -1.28
C PHE A 3 -9.71 22.58 -0.71
N TYR A 4 -10.91 22.38 -1.23
CA TYR A 4 -12.08 23.16 -0.87
C TYR A 4 -13.31 22.25 -0.90
N ARG A 5 -14.28 22.52 -0.03
CA ARG A 5 -15.53 21.73 0.06
C ARG A 5 -16.61 22.20 -0.91
N THR A 6 -16.48 23.41 -1.44
CA THR A 6 -17.41 24.00 -2.40
C THR A 6 -17.23 23.41 -3.79
N ARG A 7 -18.21 23.56 -4.68
CA ARG A 7 -18.05 23.19 -6.10
C ARG A 7 -17.10 24.14 -6.82
N ASP A 8 -17.17 25.41 -6.49
CA ASP A 8 -16.33 26.43 -7.08
C ASP A 8 -14.94 26.43 -6.46
N ARG A 9 -13.94 26.53 -7.34
CA ARG A 9 -12.53 26.56 -6.98
C ARG A 9 -12.21 27.85 -6.23
N PHE A 10 -11.67 27.71 -5.02
CA PHE A 10 -11.11 28.84 -4.30
C PHE A 10 -9.76 29.25 -4.90
N ASP A 11 -9.77 30.36 -5.65
CA ASP A 11 -8.55 30.92 -6.24
C ASP A 11 -8.07 32.13 -5.45
N TYR A 12 -6.98 31.93 -4.72
CA TYR A 12 -6.35 32.95 -3.89
C TYR A 12 -4.84 32.82 -4.02
N SER A 13 -4.18 33.95 -4.25
CA SER A 13 -2.73 34.04 -4.39
C SER A 13 -2.10 34.37 -3.05
N TYR A 14 -1.50 33.37 -2.41
CA TYR A 14 -0.78 33.54 -1.15
C TYR A 14 0.60 34.14 -1.41
N SER A 15 1.06 35.05 -0.57
CA SER A 15 2.40 35.64 -0.64
C SER A 15 3.12 35.61 0.70
N ILE A 16 4.45 35.48 0.67
CA ILE A 16 5.34 35.61 1.84
C ILE A 16 6.30 36.75 1.55
N ASN A 17 6.37 37.75 2.43
CA ASN A 17 7.18 38.96 2.22
C ASN A 17 6.91 39.62 0.86
N ALA A 18 5.63 39.74 0.47
CA ALA A 18 5.16 40.23 -0.83
C ALA A 18 5.58 39.38 -2.05
N ASN A 19 6.21 38.21 -1.87
CA ASN A 19 6.53 37.29 -2.96
C ASN A 19 5.41 36.24 -3.12
N PRO A 20 4.76 36.14 -4.31
CA PRO A 20 3.70 35.17 -4.52
C PRO A 20 4.24 33.74 -4.49
N LEU A 21 3.52 32.85 -3.80
CA LEU A 21 3.86 31.44 -3.71
C LEU A 21 3.37 30.68 -4.95
N LYS A 22 4.26 29.88 -5.53
CA LYS A 22 3.90 29.00 -6.65
C LYS A 22 2.96 27.90 -6.17
N ARG A 23 1.75 27.87 -6.70
CA ARG A 23 0.77 26.79 -6.44
C ARG A 23 1.26 25.52 -7.14
N SER A 24 1.43 24.41 -6.39
CA SER A 24 1.63 23.10 -7.03
C SER A 24 0.43 22.79 -7.93
N GLU A 25 0.73 22.45 -9.18
CA GLU A 25 -0.25 22.21 -10.21
C GLU A 25 -0.79 20.79 -10.13
N TYR A 26 -0.01 19.73 -10.32
CA TYR A 26 -0.61 18.40 -10.61
C TYR A 26 -0.65 17.45 -9.43
N LYS A 27 0.49 17.26 -8.76
CA LYS A 27 0.66 16.38 -7.60
C LYS A 27 1.58 17.05 -6.58
N PHE A 28 1.41 16.75 -5.30
CA PHE A 28 2.41 17.07 -4.30
C PHE A 28 2.57 15.91 -3.33
N LEU A 29 3.75 15.82 -2.73
CA LEU A 29 4.09 14.83 -1.73
C LEU A 29 4.07 15.50 -0.36
N ASP A 30 3.35 14.93 0.58
CA ASP A 30 3.36 15.36 1.97
C ASP A 30 3.38 14.14 2.89
N LEU A 31 4.30 14.13 3.85
CA LEU A 31 4.58 13.00 4.76
C LEU A 31 4.69 11.63 4.07
N GLY A 32 5.11 11.58 2.80
CA GLY A 32 5.20 10.34 2.01
C GLY A 32 3.92 9.94 1.27
N ILE A 33 2.84 10.70 1.40
CA ILE A 33 1.57 10.49 0.71
C ILE A 33 1.47 11.44 -0.48
N THR A 34 1.05 10.91 -1.63
CA THR A 34 0.91 11.70 -2.86
C THR A 34 -0.53 12.14 -3.02
N PHE A 35 -0.73 13.45 -3.04
CA PHE A 35 -2.03 14.06 -3.26
C PHE A 35 -2.11 14.61 -4.68
N ASP A 36 -3.26 14.45 -5.31
CA ASP A 36 -3.61 15.14 -6.55
C ASP A 36 -4.69 16.21 -6.31
N ARG A 37 -5.05 16.95 -7.37
CA ARG A 37 -6.04 18.04 -7.28
C ARG A 37 -7.43 17.57 -6.84
N GLU A 38 -7.79 16.35 -7.18
CA GLU A 38 -9.13 15.79 -6.98
C GLU A 38 -9.20 14.99 -5.67
N LEU A 39 -8.08 14.93 -4.93
CA LEU A 39 -7.91 14.08 -3.75
C LEU A 39 -8.10 12.58 -4.09
N ASN A 40 -7.75 12.20 -5.33
CA ASN A 40 -7.73 10.83 -5.80
C ASN A 40 -6.37 10.18 -5.46
N PHE A 41 -6.39 8.99 -4.86
CA PHE A 41 -5.18 8.31 -4.40
C PHE A 41 -4.66 7.24 -5.36
N HIS A 42 -5.21 7.11 -6.58
CA HIS A 42 -4.77 6.11 -7.56
C HIS A 42 -3.27 6.12 -7.80
N SER A 43 -2.69 7.30 -8.02
CA SER A 43 -1.25 7.39 -8.25
C SER A 43 -0.40 7.14 -7.00
N HIS A 44 -0.97 7.39 -5.82
CA HIS A 44 -0.31 7.02 -4.57
C HIS A 44 -0.30 5.48 -4.43
N LEU A 45 -1.44 4.83 -4.68
CA LEU A 45 -1.59 3.36 -4.68
C LEU A 45 -0.60 2.69 -5.63
N ASP A 46 -0.49 3.18 -6.87
CA ASP A 46 0.49 2.69 -7.84
C ASP A 46 1.92 2.76 -7.30
N ASN A 47 2.27 3.91 -6.70
CA ASN A 47 3.60 4.15 -6.16
C ASN A 47 3.91 3.21 -4.98
N ILE A 48 3.00 3.07 -4.00
CA ILE A 48 3.23 2.21 -2.83
C ILE A 48 3.22 0.73 -3.23
N CYS A 49 2.34 0.31 -4.13
CA CYS A 49 2.31 -1.07 -4.63
C CYS A 49 3.60 -1.40 -5.39
N CYS A 50 4.07 -0.50 -6.26
CA CYS A 50 5.34 -0.69 -6.95
C CYS A 50 6.53 -0.75 -5.97
N LYS A 51 6.54 0.11 -4.94
CA LYS A 51 7.58 0.12 -3.90
C LYS A 51 7.56 -1.19 -3.10
N ALA A 52 6.37 -1.63 -2.67
CA ALA A 52 6.16 -2.88 -1.95
C ALA A 52 6.58 -4.10 -2.78
N LEU A 53 6.26 -4.14 -4.07
CA LEU A 53 6.67 -5.22 -4.98
C LEU A 53 8.18 -5.26 -5.20
N LYS A 54 8.85 -4.11 -5.31
CA LYS A 54 10.32 -4.04 -5.38
C LYS A 54 10.95 -4.58 -4.11
N MET A 55 10.43 -4.19 -2.94
CA MET A 55 10.88 -4.69 -1.64
C MET A 55 10.63 -6.19 -1.48
N LEU A 56 9.47 -6.68 -1.90
CA LEU A 56 9.18 -8.11 -1.94
C LEU A 56 10.18 -8.84 -2.86
N GLY A 57 10.50 -8.29 -4.03
CA GLY A 57 11.52 -8.84 -4.92
C GLY A 57 12.91 -8.91 -4.28
N PHE A 58 13.28 -7.92 -3.47
CA PHE A 58 14.52 -7.93 -2.68
C PHE A 58 14.51 -9.03 -1.61
N ILE A 59 13.43 -9.13 -0.82
CA ILE A 59 13.24 -10.20 0.18
C ILE A 59 13.34 -11.57 -0.49
N LYS A 60 12.70 -11.79 -1.64
CA LYS A 60 12.73 -13.07 -2.37
C LYS A 60 14.15 -13.49 -2.75
N ARG A 61 15.02 -12.55 -3.11
CA ARG A 61 16.42 -12.84 -3.49
C ARG A 61 17.26 -13.22 -2.28
N ILE A 62 17.11 -12.52 -1.17
CA ILE A 62 17.91 -12.76 0.04
C ILE A 62 17.41 -13.97 0.81
N CYS A 63 16.09 -14.16 0.85
CA CYS A 63 15.44 -15.19 1.66
C CYS A 63 15.31 -16.54 0.95
N ASN A 64 15.87 -16.71 -0.25
CA ASN A 64 15.67 -17.91 -1.05
C ASN A 64 16.16 -19.19 -0.36
N GLU A 65 17.20 -19.09 0.46
CA GLU A 65 17.74 -20.21 1.23
C GLU A 65 17.09 -20.36 2.62
N PHE A 66 16.36 -19.34 3.07
CA PHE A 66 15.76 -19.30 4.40
C PHE A 66 14.41 -20.01 4.40
N LYS A 67 14.40 -21.33 4.59
CA LYS A 67 13.17 -22.16 4.63
C LYS A 67 12.44 -22.13 5.97
N LEU A 68 12.42 -20.97 6.63
CA LEU A 68 11.82 -20.79 7.95
C LEU A 68 10.64 -19.82 7.89
N THR A 69 9.54 -20.24 8.50
CA THR A 69 8.28 -19.48 8.48
C THR A 69 8.39 -18.14 9.20
N SER A 70 8.97 -18.12 10.40
CA SER A 70 9.04 -16.91 11.24
C SER A 70 9.86 -15.78 10.62
N PRO A 71 11.09 -16.00 10.09
CA PRO A 71 11.87 -14.95 9.45
C PRO A 71 11.21 -14.37 8.19
N ILE A 72 10.68 -15.22 7.31
CA ILE A 72 10.00 -14.77 6.08
C ILE A 72 8.79 -13.90 6.42
N LYS A 73 7.96 -14.35 7.37
CA LYS A 73 6.81 -13.57 7.85
C LYS A 73 7.26 -12.22 8.41
N THR A 74 8.26 -12.23 9.28
CA THR A 74 8.76 -11.04 9.97
C THR A 74 9.26 -10.00 8.97
N LEU A 75 10.06 -10.42 7.99
CA LEU A 75 10.56 -9.53 6.94
C LEU A 75 9.44 -8.97 6.07
N TYR A 76 8.45 -9.79 5.70
CA TYR A 76 7.29 -9.31 4.98
C TYR A 76 6.51 -8.26 5.77
N CYS A 77 6.23 -8.52 7.05
CA CYS A 77 5.48 -7.59 7.90
C CYS A 77 6.24 -6.26 8.08
N ALA A 78 7.54 -6.35 8.39
CA ALA A 78 8.36 -5.18 8.69
C ALA A 78 8.60 -4.27 7.46
N TYR A 79 8.77 -4.85 6.27
CA TYR A 79 9.18 -4.08 5.09
C TYR A 79 8.11 -3.92 4.03
N VAL A 80 7.34 -4.97 3.72
CA VAL A 80 6.36 -4.93 2.63
C VAL A 80 5.00 -4.46 3.14
N ARG A 81 4.49 -5.09 4.20
CA ARG A 81 3.20 -4.76 4.80
C ARG A 81 3.19 -3.34 5.35
N PHE A 82 4.28 -2.93 6.02
CA PHE A 82 4.45 -1.54 6.46
C PHE A 82 4.30 -0.50 5.33
N ILE A 83 4.86 -0.76 4.13
CA ILE A 83 4.71 0.15 2.98
C ILE A 83 3.24 0.27 2.56
N LEU A 84 2.49 -0.83 2.63
CA LEU A 84 1.10 -0.88 2.21
C LEU A 84 0.13 -0.31 3.25
N GLU A 85 0.48 -0.27 4.54
CA GLU A 85 -0.42 0.22 5.60
C GLU A 85 -0.11 1.65 6.05
N TYR A 86 1.09 2.14 5.73
CA TYR A 86 1.51 3.48 6.14
C TYR A 86 0.55 4.56 5.60
N GLY A 87 -0.09 5.29 6.51
CA GLY A 87 -0.99 6.38 6.17
C GLY A 87 -2.35 5.95 5.62
N ALA A 88 -2.74 4.67 5.72
CA ALA A 88 -3.99 4.14 5.18
C ALA A 88 -5.23 4.95 5.62
N VAL A 89 -5.24 5.50 6.85
CA VAL A 89 -6.31 6.40 7.34
C VAL A 89 -6.60 7.60 6.43
N VAL A 90 -5.63 8.02 5.61
CA VAL A 90 -5.75 9.15 4.68
C VAL A 90 -6.17 8.70 3.30
N TRP A 91 -5.58 7.60 2.79
CA TRP A 91 -5.66 7.24 1.38
C TRP A 91 -6.46 5.97 1.08
N ASP A 92 -6.91 5.23 2.10
CA ASP A 92 -7.51 3.90 1.93
C ASP A 92 -8.54 3.87 0.78
N PRO A 93 -8.35 3.00 -0.22
CA PRO A 93 -9.20 2.99 -1.40
C PRO A 93 -10.60 2.51 -1.05
N SER A 94 -11.58 3.41 -1.20
CA SER A 94 -12.99 3.02 -1.23
C SER A 94 -13.36 2.18 -2.46
N THR A 95 -12.52 2.18 -3.50
CA THR A 95 -12.76 1.44 -4.75
C THR A 95 -12.27 0.00 -4.69
N SER A 96 -13.04 -0.92 -5.25
CA SER A 96 -12.67 -2.34 -5.34
C SER A 96 -11.34 -2.55 -6.06
N CYS A 97 -11.09 -1.79 -7.14
CA CYS A 97 -9.84 -1.85 -7.90
C CYS A 97 -8.60 -1.54 -7.03
N GLY A 98 -8.68 -0.52 -6.17
CA GLY A 98 -7.58 -0.18 -5.26
C GLY A 98 -7.34 -1.27 -4.21
N LYS A 99 -8.42 -1.80 -3.62
CA LYS A 99 -8.35 -2.92 -2.66
C LYS A 99 -7.72 -4.16 -3.31
N ASP A 100 -8.12 -4.50 -4.54
CA ASP A 100 -7.55 -5.60 -5.31
C ASP A 100 -6.06 -5.40 -5.64
N GLN A 101 -5.64 -4.15 -5.89
CA GLN A 101 -4.24 -3.84 -6.19
C GLN A 101 -3.32 -4.12 -5.00
N ILE A 102 -3.73 -3.72 -3.79
CA ILE A 102 -3.01 -3.96 -2.53
C ILE A 102 -2.98 -5.46 -2.22
N GLU A 103 -4.14 -6.11 -2.29
CA GLU A 103 -4.29 -7.55 -2.04
C GLU A 103 -3.43 -8.37 -3.02
N ARG A 104 -3.28 -7.92 -4.26
CA ARG A 104 -2.38 -8.57 -5.24
C ARG A 104 -0.92 -8.61 -4.78
N VAL A 105 -0.45 -7.60 -4.04
CA VAL A 105 0.91 -7.60 -3.47
C VAL A 105 1.02 -8.68 -2.39
N GLN A 106 0.04 -8.79 -1.50
CA GLN A 106 -0.02 -9.84 -0.49
C GLN A 106 -0.09 -11.24 -1.12
N ARG A 107 -0.98 -11.46 -2.10
CA ARG A 107 -1.10 -12.74 -2.82
C ARG A 107 0.21 -13.16 -3.49
N LYS A 108 0.99 -12.22 -4.02
CA LYS A 108 2.33 -12.52 -4.57
C LYS A 108 3.33 -12.97 -3.51
N PHE A 109 3.25 -12.40 -2.31
CA PHE A 109 4.03 -12.88 -1.17
C PHE A 109 3.58 -14.26 -0.71
N LEU A 110 2.26 -14.48 -0.55
CA LEU A 110 1.72 -15.76 -0.11
C LEU A 110 2.10 -16.91 -1.05
N ASN A 111 2.01 -16.70 -2.38
CA ASN A 111 2.49 -17.67 -3.36
C ASN A 111 3.99 -17.99 -3.19
N TYR A 112 4.81 -16.97 -2.93
CA TYR A 112 6.24 -17.19 -2.69
C TYR A 112 6.49 -17.96 -1.39
N ALA A 113 5.80 -17.60 -0.31
CA ALA A 113 5.92 -18.28 0.98
C ALA A 113 5.45 -19.74 0.88
N ALA A 114 4.37 -20.01 0.16
CA ALA A 114 3.88 -21.37 -0.09
C ALA A 114 4.93 -22.22 -0.82
N PHE A 115 5.57 -21.65 -1.85
CA PHE A 115 6.64 -22.33 -2.58
C PHE A 115 7.86 -22.65 -1.69
N ILE A 116 8.37 -21.67 -0.94
CA ILE A 116 9.57 -21.88 -0.10
C ILE A 116 9.31 -22.80 1.09
N LEU A 117 8.11 -22.75 1.66
CA LEU A 117 7.72 -23.54 2.83
C LEU A 117 7.02 -24.86 2.48
N SER A 118 6.93 -25.19 1.19
CA SER A 118 6.23 -26.38 0.67
C SER A 118 4.84 -26.54 1.27
N ILE A 119 4.04 -25.48 1.20
CA ILE A 119 2.64 -25.47 1.66
C ILE A 119 1.77 -25.76 0.45
N ASP A 120 1.07 -26.90 0.46
CA ASP A 120 0.08 -27.21 -0.56
C ASP A 120 -1.17 -26.34 -0.38
N HIS A 121 -1.64 -25.76 -1.48
CA HIS A 121 -2.89 -25.01 -1.51
C HIS A 121 -3.49 -25.01 -2.92
N PRO A 122 -4.83 -24.87 -3.06
CA PRO A 122 -5.47 -24.73 -4.35
C PRO A 122 -5.08 -23.40 -5.03
N PRO A 123 -5.09 -23.34 -6.38
CA PRO A 123 -4.93 -22.07 -7.09
C PRO A 123 -5.94 -21.04 -6.59
N HIS A 124 -5.46 -19.83 -6.31
CA HIS A 124 -6.27 -18.70 -5.83
C HIS A 124 -6.93 -18.86 -4.45
N ASP A 125 -6.75 -19.99 -3.76
CA ASP A 125 -7.10 -20.12 -2.36
C ASP A 125 -5.86 -19.91 -1.48
N TYR A 126 -5.84 -18.75 -0.81
CA TYR A 126 -4.71 -18.30 0.00
C TYR A 126 -4.96 -18.44 1.51
N ILE A 127 -6.16 -18.86 1.92
CA ILE A 127 -6.56 -19.01 3.32
C ILE A 127 -5.63 -19.99 4.07
N PRO A 128 -5.23 -21.15 3.51
CA PRO A 128 -4.34 -22.07 4.21
C PRO A 128 -2.98 -21.44 4.55
N ILE A 129 -2.45 -20.61 3.63
CA ILE A 129 -1.17 -19.94 3.81
C ILE A 129 -1.29 -18.82 4.84
N LEU A 130 -2.37 -18.03 4.77
CA LEU A 130 -2.66 -16.99 5.75
C LEU A 130 -2.72 -17.56 7.17
N ASN A 131 -3.46 -18.66 7.37
CA ASN A 131 -3.56 -19.34 8.66
C ASN A 131 -2.21 -19.86 9.15
N LYS A 132 -1.43 -20.52 8.27
CA LYS A 132 -0.11 -21.07 8.62
C LYS A 132 0.91 -19.99 8.95
N LEU A 133 0.81 -18.83 8.29
CA LEU A 133 1.64 -17.66 8.59
C LEU A 133 1.07 -16.81 9.74
N GLY A 134 -0.17 -17.03 10.18
CA GLY A 134 -0.87 -16.15 11.11
C GLY A 134 -0.95 -14.71 10.60
N LEU A 135 -1.38 -14.54 9.34
CA LEU A 135 -1.61 -13.25 8.67
C LEU A 135 -3.10 -13.07 8.37
N SER A 136 -3.56 -11.83 8.46
CA SER A 136 -4.87 -11.35 8.00
C SER A 136 -4.80 -10.91 6.53
N SER A 137 -5.92 -10.97 5.79
CA SER A 137 -6.02 -10.27 4.51
C SER A 137 -6.04 -8.77 4.75
N LEU A 138 -5.33 -8.02 3.92
CA LEU A 138 -5.22 -6.57 4.01
C LEU A 138 -6.55 -5.85 3.80
N VAL A 139 -7.51 -6.48 3.13
CA VAL A 139 -8.82 -5.90 2.84
C VAL A 139 -9.84 -6.12 3.98
N ILE A 140 -9.59 -7.07 4.87
CA ILE A 140 -10.59 -7.55 5.86
C ILE A 140 -10.46 -6.83 7.22
N GLU A 141 -9.37 -6.13 7.50
CA GLU A 141 -9.16 -5.48 8.80
C GLU A 141 -10.16 -4.35 9.13
N GLU A 142 -10.92 -3.85 8.16
CA GLU A 142 -11.92 -2.79 8.40
C GLU A 142 -13.27 -3.28 8.95
N GLN A 143 -13.60 -4.58 8.90
CA GLN A 143 -14.95 -5.05 9.29
C GLN A 143 -15.08 -5.57 10.73
N LEU A 144 -14.01 -5.54 11.53
CA LEU A 144 -14.03 -6.08 12.90
C LEU A 144 -13.72 -5.04 13.99
N GLN A 145 -13.69 -3.75 13.66
CA GLN A 145 -13.43 -2.66 14.62
C GLN A 145 -14.60 -1.66 14.80
N THR A 146 -15.79 -1.95 14.28
CA THR A 146 -17.05 -1.26 14.63
C THR A 146 -18.02 -2.23 15.29
#